data_AF-A0A7S0QC31-F1
#
_entry.id   AF-A0A7S0QC31-F1
#
_cell.length_a   1.000
_cell.length_b   1.000
_cell.length_c   1.000
_cell.angle_alpha   90.00
_cell.angle_beta   90.00
_cell.angle_gamma   90.00
#
_symmetry.space_group_name_H-M   'P 1'
#
loop_
_entity.id
_entity.type
_entity.pdbx_description
1 polymer ?
#
loop_
_entity_poly.entity_id
_entity_poly.type
_entity_poly.pdbx_seq_one_letter_code
_entity_poly.pdbx_strand_id
1 'polypeptide(L)'
;ADAGQIGIVDPEHRLIALHLYDGLLKVLPANLSTGQLKSEAFNIRLEELSILDMVFLHNHLKPTIALLYKDDKDMRHLKTYELLLREKDLAEGPWGQQPNLEAGASSLIALPFGGVLVLGEQSITYLSGTSFKTISVDFSCFKAHGKVDDDGTRWLLGDHNGWLRVLVLTVGDRGEMLSMRVEKLGRTTLPSAIVYLDDATIFLGSCFGDSLLLRLNTEPDEETGSYITELERRDNL
;
A
#
# COMPACT_ATOMS: atom_id res chain seq x y z
N ALA A 1 2.52 17.35 -0.62
CA ALA A 1 2.49 17.02 0.81
C ALA A 1 3.61 16.03 1.05
N ASP A 2 4.42 16.28 2.06
CA ASP A 2 5.41 15.35 2.58
C ASP A 2 4.67 14.12 3.16
N ALA A 3 5.25 12.92 3.03
CA ALA A 3 4.64 11.68 3.50
C ALA A 3 4.62 11.57 5.03
N GLY A 4 5.39 12.41 5.72
CA GLY A 4 5.54 12.35 7.16
C GLY A 4 6.33 11.10 7.59
N GLN A 5 6.02 10.58 8.77
CA GLN A 5 6.69 9.40 9.31
C GLN A 5 6.10 8.12 8.72
N ILE A 6 6.94 7.31 8.08
CA ILE A 6 6.55 6.01 7.54
C ILE A 6 7.22 4.90 8.36
N GLY A 7 6.45 3.91 8.78
CA GLY A 7 6.96 2.70 9.42
C GLY A 7 6.46 1.46 8.71
N ILE A 8 7.37 0.59 8.30
CA ILE A 8 7.06 -0.65 7.59
C ILE A 8 7.79 -1.84 8.21
N VAL A 9 7.16 -3.01 8.08
CA VAL A 9 7.67 -4.28 8.61
C VAL A 9 7.94 -5.22 7.46
N ASP A 10 9.10 -5.88 7.51
CA ASP A 10 9.45 -6.90 6.54
C ASP A 10 8.47 -8.10 6.61
N PRO A 11 7.98 -8.64 5.48
CA PRO A 11 7.03 -9.75 5.46
C PRO A 11 7.53 -11.02 6.16
N GLU A 12 8.84 -11.26 6.15
CA GLU A 12 9.49 -12.38 6.84
C GLU A 12 9.86 -12.03 8.30
N HIS A 13 9.36 -10.89 8.80
CA HIS A 13 9.58 -10.36 10.14
C HIS A 13 11.06 -10.18 10.50
N ARG A 14 11.93 -9.98 9.50
CA ARG A 14 13.38 -9.85 9.72
C ARG A 14 13.76 -8.54 10.37
N LEU A 15 13.02 -7.46 10.09
CA LEU A 15 13.30 -6.12 10.58
C LEU A 15 12.09 -5.19 10.45
N ILE A 16 12.18 -4.05 11.14
CA ILE A 16 11.30 -2.89 10.95
C ILE A 16 12.14 -1.76 10.37
N ALA A 17 11.63 -1.08 9.34
CA ALA A 17 12.26 0.10 8.77
C ALA A 17 11.37 1.33 8.97
N LEU A 18 11.99 2.43 9.39
CA LEU A 18 11.32 3.69 9.69
C LEU A 18 11.97 4.82 8.88
N HIS A 19 11.16 5.53 8.09
CA HIS A 19 11.53 6.80 7.50
C HIS A 19 11.00 7.92 8.41
N LEU A 20 11.90 8.55 9.16
CA LEU A 20 11.57 9.60 10.15
C LEU A 20 12.11 10.98 9.76
N TYR A 21 13.14 11.00 8.92
CA TYR A 21 13.86 12.19 8.47
C TYR A 21 14.35 11.96 7.04
N ASP A 22 14.33 13.01 6.24
CA ASP A 22 14.80 12.97 4.86
C ASP A 22 16.24 12.44 4.77
N GLY A 23 16.46 11.55 3.80
CA GLY A 23 17.77 10.96 3.54
C GLY A 23 18.25 9.93 4.57
N LEU A 24 17.40 9.53 5.54
CA LEU A 24 17.74 8.52 6.55
C LEU A 24 16.65 7.45 6.70
N LEU A 25 17.07 6.19 6.56
CA LEU A 25 16.26 5.02 6.89
C LEU A 25 16.75 4.43 8.22
N LYS A 26 15.92 4.46 9.26
CA LYS A 26 16.23 3.79 10.52
C LYS A 26 15.79 2.34 10.45
N VAL A 27 16.70 1.42 10.72
CA VAL A 27 16.48 -0.03 10.66
C VAL A 27 16.58 -0.62 12.06
N LEU A 28 15.56 -1.40 12.44
CA LEU A 28 15.49 -2.16 13.68
C LEU A 28 15.41 -3.65 13.35
N PRO A 29 16.55 -4.38 13.34
CA PRO A 29 16.55 -5.81 13.07
C PRO A 29 15.82 -6.58 14.16
N ALA A 30 15.15 -7.67 13.78
CA ALA A 30 14.54 -8.61 14.70
C ALA A 30 15.42 -9.85 14.90
N ASN A 31 15.21 -10.53 16.02
CA ASN A 31 15.71 -11.88 16.26
C ASN A 31 14.58 -12.89 16.00
N LEU A 32 14.64 -13.56 14.86
CA LEU A 32 13.61 -14.50 14.41
C LEU A 32 13.36 -15.67 15.38
N SER A 33 14.34 -16.08 16.19
CA SER A 33 14.14 -17.18 17.14
C SER A 33 13.36 -16.78 18.40
N THR A 34 13.35 -15.48 18.72
CA THR A 34 12.74 -14.96 19.96
C THR A 34 11.57 -14.01 19.68
N GLY A 35 11.43 -13.52 18.45
CA GLY A 35 10.49 -12.45 18.08
C GLY A 35 10.86 -11.06 18.64
N GLN A 36 11.97 -10.93 19.37
CA GLN A 36 12.38 -9.67 19.97
C GLN A 36 13.17 -8.81 18.98
N LEU A 37 12.98 -7.49 19.04
CA LEU A 37 13.84 -6.54 18.35
C LEU A 37 15.24 -6.55 18.98
N LYS A 38 16.26 -6.47 18.14
CA LYS A 38 17.63 -6.27 18.61
C LYS A 38 17.75 -4.87 19.20
N SER A 39 18.54 -4.73 20.26
CA SER A 39 18.78 -3.45 20.94
C SER A 39 19.46 -2.42 20.05
N GLU A 40 20.26 -2.86 19.09
CA GLU A 40 21.00 -2.00 18.18
C GLU A 40 20.21 -1.70 16.90
N ALA A 41 19.51 -0.57 16.90
CA ALA A 41 19.04 0.08 15.68
C ALA A 41 20.19 0.83 15.00
N PHE A 42 20.12 0.99 13.67
CA PHE A 42 21.08 1.79 12.92
C PHE A 42 20.37 2.59 11.82
N ASN A 43 21.04 3.62 11.33
CA ASN A 43 20.53 4.43 10.23
C ASN A 43 21.33 4.11 8.96
N ILE A 44 20.63 3.99 7.83
CA ILE A 44 21.22 3.91 6.51
C ILE A 44 20.89 5.20 5.76
N ARG A 45 21.83 5.70 4.95
CA ARG A 45 21.61 6.87 4.11
C ARG A 45 20.71 6.51 2.93
N LEU A 46 19.71 7.33 2.67
CA LEU A 46 18.92 7.30 1.44
C LEU A 46 19.35 8.44 0.53
N GLU A 47 19.45 8.16 -0.77
CA GLU A 47 19.78 9.18 -1.78
C GLU A 47 18.55 10.02 -2.13
N GLU A 48 17.38 9.37 -2.18
CA GLU A 48 16.11 10.02 -2.46
C GLU A 48 15.57 10.77 -1.22
N LEU A 49 15.49 12.10 -1.33
CA LEU A 49 15.09 12.97 -0.22
C LEU A 49 13.57 13.16 -0.10
N SER A 50 12.84 13.17 -1.23
CA SER A 50 11.40 13.47 -1.27
C SER A 50 10.59 12.19 -1.42
N ILE A 51 10.47 11.44 -0.33
CA ILE A 51 9.77 10.15 -0.29
C ILE A 51 8.27 10.38 -0.12
N LEU A 52 7.46 9.67 -0.91
CA LEU A 52 6.00 9.72 -0.88
C LEU A 52 5.38 8.51 -0.18
N ASP A 53 5.93 7.32 -0.43
CA ASP A 53 5.50 6.09 0.21
C ASP A 53 6.62 5.04 0.10
N MET A 54 6.60 4.05 0.97
CA MET A 54 7.61 2.99 1.03
C MET A 54 6.97 1.71 1.56
N VAL A 55 7.24 0.58 0.91
CA VAL A 55 6.74 -0.75 1.32
C VAL A 55 7.83 -1.81 1.18
N PHE A 56 7.76 -2.87 2.00
CA PHE A 56 8.55 -4.07 1.75
C PHE A 56 7.90 -4.93 0.68
N LEU A 57 8.71 -5.44 -0.25
CA LEU A 57 8.28 -6.42 -1.25
C LEU A 57 8.26 -7.83 -0.66
N HIS A 58 7.24 -8.60 -1.02
CA HIS A 58 7.14 -10.02 -0.67
C HIS A 58 8.06 -10.88 -1.53
N ASN A 59 8.31 -12.11 -1.10
CA ASN A 59 9.02 -13.15 -1.86
C ASN A 59 10.48 -12.82 -2.23
N HIS A 60 11.17 -12.06 -1.37
CA HIS A 60 12.59 -11.73 -1.55
C HIS A 60 13.46 -12.34 -0.44
N LEU A 61 14.56 -12.99 -0.84
CA LEU A 61 15.52 -13.65 0.06
C LEU A 61 16.21 -12.67 1.02
N LYS A 62 16.39 -11.42 0.58
CA LYS A 62 16.81 -10.30 1.42
C LYS A 62 15.61 -9.36 1.65
N PRO A 63 15.59 -8.57 2.73
CA PRO A 63 14.60 -7.52 2.90
C PRO A 63 14.74 -6.51 1.77
N THR A 64 13.70 -6.37 0.95
CA THR A 64 13.72 -5.51 -0.23
C THR A 64 12.60 -4.49 -0.10
N ILE A 65 12.92 -3.21 -0.19
CA ILE A 65 11.94 -2.12 -0.17
C ILE A 65 11.68 -1.60 -1.58
N ALA A 66 10.45 -1.20 -1.84
CA ALA A 66 10.07 -0.35 -2.96
C ALA A 66 9.79 1.06 -2.45
N LEU A 67 10.38 2.04 -3.11
CA LEU A 67 10.38 3.44 -2.72
C LEU A 67 9.74 4.28 -3.82
N LEU A 68 8.65 4.95 -3.47
CA LEU A 68 7.99 5.95 -4.31
C LEU A 68 8.49 7.32 -3.89
N TYR A 69 9.11 8.05 -4.82
CA TYR A 69 9.73 9.34 -4.52
C TYR A 69 9.55 10.35 -5.65
N LYS A 70 9.82 11.62 -5.36
CA LYS A 70 9.88 12.72 -6.33
C LYS A 70 11.32 13.17 -6.56
N ASP A 71 11.65 13.45 -7.82
CA ASP A 71 12.89 14.14 -8.16
C ASP A 71 12.75 15.67 -8.08
N ASP A 72 13.84 16.38 -8.34
CA ASP A 72 13.90 17.86 -8.34
C ASP A 72 13.02 18.51 -9.43
N LYS A 73 12.46 17.72 -10.35
CA LYS A 73 11.54 18.17 -11.42
C LYS A 73 10.09 17.79 -11.10
N ASP A 74 9.79 17.40 -9.86
CA ASP A 74 8.48 16.92 -9.39
C ASP A 74 7.98 15.65 -10.11
N MET A 75 8.86 14.93 -10.83
CA MET A 75 8.51 13.66 -11.47
C MET A 75 8.52 12.54 -10.43
N ARG A 76 7.51 11.67 -10.48
CA ARG A 76 7.36 10.55 -9.56
C ARG A 76 8.00 9.30 -10.13
N HIS A 77 8.81 8.63 -9.31
CA HIS A 77 9.59 7.46 -9.69
C HIS A 77 9.42 6.34 -8.68
N LEU A 78 9.58 5.10 -9.15
CA LEU A 78 9.70 3.93 -8.28
C LEU A 78 11.10 3.34 -8.42
N LYS A 79 11.74 3.07 -7.29
CA LYS A 79 13.03 2.38 -7.20
C LYS A 79 12.97 1.32 -6.12
N THR A 80 13.81 0.29 -6.22
CA THR A 80 13.92 -0.72 -5.17
C THR A 80 15.33 -0.77 -4.59
N TYR A 81 15.41 -1.17 -3.32
CA TYR A 81 16.66 -1.40 -2.62
C TYR A 81 16.63 -2.71 -1.84
N GLU A 82 17.76 -3.40 -1.78
CA GLU A 82 17.99 -4.50 -0.83
C GLU A 82 18.70 -3.98 0.42
N LEU A 83 18.20 -4.33 1.60
CA LEU A 83 18.82 -3.96 2.87
C LEU A 83 19.91 -4.97 3.24
N LEU A 84 21.15 -4.49 3.30
CA LEU A 84 22.32 -5.25 3.70
C LEU A 84 22.56 -5.13 5.20
N LEU A 85 21.92 -5.99 5.99
CA LEU A 85 21.92 -5.90 7.46
C LEU A 85 23.30 -6.03 8.13
N ARG A 86 24.26 -6.72 7.50
CA ARG A 86 25.60 -6.89 8.08
C ARG A 86 26.47 -5.67 7.79
N GLU A 87 26.37 -5.18 6.56
CA GLU A 87 27.07 -4.02 6.02
C GLU A 87 26.49 -2.70 6.53
N LYS A 88 25.24 -2.72 7.02
CA LYS A 88 24.46 -1.55 7.43
C LYS A 88 24.31 -0.54 6.29
N ASP A 89 24.04 -1.06 5.09
CA ASP A 89 23.99 -0.28 3.85
C ASP A 89 22.83 -0.75 2.95
N LEU A 90 22.57 0.00 1.87
CA LEU A 90 21.62 -0.37 0.81
C LEU A 90 22.38 -0.81 -0.44
N ALA A 91 21.92 -1.91 -1.03
CA ALA A 91 22.30 -2.30 -2.39
C ALA A 91 21.16 -2.01 -3.36
N GLU A 92 21.51 -1.83 -4.64
CA GLU A 92 20.51 -1.69 -5.69
C GLU A 92 19.56 -2.90 -5.70
N GLY A 93 18.27 -2.62 -5.74
CA GLY A 93 17.24 -3.65 -5.73
C GLY A 93 17.04 -4.35 -7.07
N PRO A 94 16.15 -5.35 -7.13
CA PRO A 94 15.87 -6.12 -8.35
C PRO A 94 15.30 -5.26 -9.48
N TRP A 95 14.68 -4.14 -9.14
CA TRP A 95 14.12 -3.18 -10.09
C TRP A 95 14.92 -1.89 -9.96
N GLY A 96 15.71 -1.59 -11.00
CA GLY A 96 16.26 -0.25 -11.18
C GLY A 96 15.13 0.78 -11.33
N GLN A 97 15.51 2.04 -11.61
CA GLN A 97 14.53 3.11 -11.78
C GLN A 97 13.49 2.75 -12.86
N GLN A 98 12.23 2.67 -12.44
CA GLN A 98 11.10 2.40 -13.32
C GLN A 98 10.73 3.66 -14.14
N PRO A 99 10.00 3.52 -15.26
CA PRO A 99 9.56 4.67 -16.04
C PRO A 99 8.75 5.67 -15.19
N ASN A 100 8.73 6.93 -15.66
CA ASN A 100 7.98 8.01 -15.02
C ASN A 100 6.54 7.57 -14.72
N LEU A 101 6.18 7.64 -13.44
CA LEU A 101 4.84 7.33 -12.98
C LEU A 101 3.90 8.51 -13.22
N GLU A 102 2.60 8.25 -13.05
CA GLU A 102 1.60 9.30 -13.03
C GLU A 102 1.96 10.38 -12.00
N ALA A 103 1.77 11.66 -12.37
CA ALA A 103 2.02 12.80 -11.48
C ALA A 103 1.16 12.79 -10.21
N GLY A 104 0.11 11.97 -10.13
CA GLY A 104 -0.73 11.72 -8.95
C GLY A 104 -0.33 10.52 -8.08
N ALA A 105 0.63 9.69 -8.51
CA ALA A 105 1.05 8.44 -7.83
C ALA A 105 1.46 8.66 -6.36
N SER A 106 0.63 8.25 -5.40
CA SER A 106 0.75 8.69 -4.00
C SER A 106 0.92 7.57 -2.97
N SER A 107 0.57 6.33 -3.31
CA SER A 107 0.68 5.22 -2.38
C SER A 107 1.06 3.93 -3.08
N LEU A 108 1.71 3.03 -2.34
CA LEU A 108 2.15 1.71 -2.75
C LEU A 108 1.38 0.61 -2.00
N ILE A 109 1.12 -0.50 -2.69
CA ILE A 109 0.63 -1.74 -2.08
C ILE A 109 1.52 -2.88 -2.54
N ALA A 110 2.30 -3.46 -1.63
CA ALA A 110 3.07 -4.66 -1.93
C ALA A 110 2.14 -5.88 -1.97
N LEU A 111 2.32 -6.74 -2.97
CA LEU A 111 1.44 -7.87 -3.22
C LEU A 111 2.07 -9.18 -2.70
N PRO A 112 1.31 -10.06 -2.01
CA PRO A 112 1.83 -11.33 -1.48
C PRO A 112 2.41 -12.26 -2.56
N PHE A 113 1.86 -12.25 -3.77
CA PHE A 113 2.36 -13.02 -4.91
C PHE A 113 3.53 -12.33 -5.64
N GLY A 114 4.00 -11.19 -5.15
CA GLY A 114 5.09 -10.41 -5.72
C GLY A 114 4.62 -9.21 -6.54
N GLY A 115 5.52 -8.26 -6.72
CA GLY A 115 5.21 -6.98 -7.35
C GLY A 115 4.60 -5.96 -6.38
N VAL A 116 4.27 -4.80 -6.93
CA VAL A 116 3.69 -3.67 -6.20
C VAL A 116 2.63 -2.98 -7.06
N LEU A 117 1.57 -2.49 -6.43
CA LEU A 117 0.62 -1.57 -7.03
C LEU A 117 1.03 -0.14 -6.67
N VAL A 118 0.98 0.75 -7.65
CA VAL A 118 1.12 2.18 -7.50
C VAL A 118 -0.26 2.81 -7.71
N LEU A 119 -0.78 3.45 -6.66
CA LEU A 119 -2.07 4.15 -6.69
C LEU A 119 -1.86 5.61 -7.13
N GLY A 120 -2.26 5.92 -8.36
CA GLY A 120 -2.38 7.26 -8.89
C GLY A 120 -3.76 7.86 -8.67
N GLU A 121 -3.96 9.09 -9.16
CA GLU A 121 -5.27 9.76 -9.06
C GLU A 121 -6.18 9.36 -10.22
N GLN A 122 -5.61 8.99 -11.36
CA GLN A 122 -6.35 8.59 -12.57
C GLN A 122 -5.96 7.19 -13.07
N SER A 123 -4.99 6.53 -12.43
CA SER A 123 -4.58 5.18 -12.79
C SER A 123 -4.15 4.35 -11.59
N ILE A 124 -4.24 3.03 -11.75
CA ILE A 124 -3.61 2.06 -10.86
C ILE A 124 -2.65 1.23 -11.71
N THR A 125 -1.40 1.17 -11.30
CA THR A 125 -0.32 0.51 -12.07
C THR A 125 0.33 -0.60 -11.26
N TYR A 126 0.36 -1.81 -11.80
CA TYR A 126 1.11 -2.94 -11.29
C TYR A 126 2.51 -3.00 -11.90
N LEU A 127 3.51 -3.25 -11.05
CA LEU A 127 4.93 -3.36 -11.39
C LEU A 127 5.56 -4.59 -10.72
N SER A 128 6.36 -5.34 -11.48
CA SER A 128 7.13 -6.49 -10.96
C SER A 128 8.54 -6.60 -11.55
N GLY A 129 9.05 -5.50 -12.11
CA GLY A 129 10.33 -5.45 -12.85
C GLY A 129 10.26 -6.05 -14.26
N THR A 130 9.48 -7.11 -14.47
CA THR A 130 9.29 -7.75 -15.78
C THR A 130 7.91 -7.51 -16.39
N SER A 131 6.89 -7.33 -15.55
CA SER A 131 5.52 -7.05 -15.99
C SER A 131 5.07 -5.67 -15.53
N PHE A 132 4.41 -4.97 -16.44
CA PHE A 132 3.87 -3.63 -16.30
C PHE A 132 2.42 -3.65 -16.80
N LYS A 133 1.46 -3.33 -15.93
CA LYS A 133 0.03 -3.26 -16.30
C LYS A 133 -0.62 -2.07 -15.63
N THR A 134 -1.41 -1.32 -16.38
CA THR A 134 -2.11 -0.13 -15.88
C THR A 134 -3.57 -0.19 -16.26
N ILE A 135 -4.43 0.23 -15.34
CA ILE A 135 -5.85 0.52 -15.60
C ILE A 135 -6.12 1.99 -15.31
N SER A 136 -7.01 2.59 -16.09
CA SER A 136 -7.55 3.92 -15.80
C SER A 136 -8.66 3.83 -14.76
N VAL A 137 -8.75 4.84 -13.90
CA VAL A 137 -9.84 5.02 -12.94
C VAL A 137 -10.35 6.46 -13.01
N ASP A 138 -11.61 6.67 -12.61
CA ASP A 138 -12.11 8.03 -12.36
C ASP A 138 -11.22 8.74 -11.34
N PHE A 139 -11.05 10.06 -11.49
CA PHE A 139 -10.23 10.87 -10.58
C PHE A 139 -10.54 10.58 -9.11
N SER A 140 -9.57 10.01 -8.40
CA SER A 140 -9.71 9.53 -7.02
C SER A 140 -8.38 9.70 -6.29
N CYS A 141 -8.26 10.66 -5.38
CA CYS A 141 -7.11 10.68 -4.47
C CYS A 141 -7.35 9.63 -3.37
N PHE A 142 -6.79 8.44 -3.54
CA PHE A 142 -6.86 7.34 -2.58
C PHE A 142 -6.18 7.75 -1.25
N LYS A 143 -6.80 7.37 -0.13
CA LYS A 143 -6.36 7.73 1.23
C LYS A 143 -6.15 6.53 2.14
N ALA A 144 -6.90 5.46 1.92
CA ALA A 144 -6.77 4.24 2.69
C ALA A 144 -6.96 3.03 1.77
N HIS A 145 -6.29 1.94 2.12
CA HIS A 145 -6.49 0.65 1.50
C HIS A 145 -6.52 -0.44 2.57
N GLY A 146 -7.20 -1.55 2.28
CA GLY A 146 -7.28 -2.70 3.18
C GLY A 146 -7.31 -4.00 2.40
N LYS A 147 -6.50 -4.98 2.81
CA LYS A 147 -6.48 -6.31 2.21
C LYS A 147 -7.76 -7.07 2.58
N VAL A 148 -8.41 -7.72 1.61
CA VAL A 148 -9.59 -8.57 1.86
C VAL A 148 -9.19 -10.03 1.89
N ASP A 149 -8.53 -10.50 0.83
CA ASP A 149 -8.08 -11.89 0.73
C ASP A 149 -6.64 -12.04 1.16
N ASP A 150 -6.32 -13.16 1.81
CA ASP A 150 -4.96 -13.40 2.27
C ASP A 150 -3.94 -13.55 1.15
N ASP A 151 -4.37 -14.04 -0.01
CA ASP A 151 -3.59 -14.11 -1.25
C ASP A 151 -3.36 -12.73 -1.90
N GLY A 152 -4.05 -11.69 -1.44
CA GLY A 152 -3.95 -10.33 -1.96
C GLY A 152 -4.65 -10.12 -3.30
N THR A 153 -5.61 -10.96 -3.68
CA THR A 153 -6.37 -10.80 -4.93
C THR A 153 -7.47 -9.74 -4.84
N ARG A 154 -8.02 -9.47 -3.66
CA ARG A 154 -8.98 -8.37 -3.44
C ARG A 154 -8.49 -7.36 -2.40
N TRP A 155 -8.66 -6.09 -2.73
CA TRP A 155 -8.33 -4.95 -1.89
C TRP A 155 -9.47 -3.95 -1.86
N LEU A 156 -9.73 -3.36 -0.71
CA LEU A 156 -10.62 -2.21 -0.58
C LEU A 156 -9.80 -0.94 -0.72
N LEU A 157 -10.32 0.02 -1.47
CA LEU A 157 -9.72 1.32 -1.71
C LEU A 157 -10.72 2.41 -1.31
N GLY A 158 -10.29 3.30 -0.42
CA GLY A 158 -11.04 4.46 0.03
C GLY A 158 -10.43 5.76 -0.48
N ASP A 159 -11.24 6.69 -0.97
CA ASP A 159 -10.78 7.99 -1.44
C ASP A 159 -11.22 9.17 -0.56
N HIS A 160 -10.64 10.33 -0.82
CA HIS A 160 -10.94 11.60 -0.14
C HIS A 160 -12.37 12.13 -0.34
N ASN A 161 -13.19 11.52 -1.19
CA ASN A 161 -14.60 11.88 -1.41
C ASN A 161 -15.58 10.90 -0.74
N GLY A 162 -15.04 9.94 0.02
CA GLY A 162 -15.78 8.90 0.73
C GLY A 162 -16.19 7.72 -0.15
N TRP A 163 -15.71 7.62 -1.39
CA TRP A 163 -15.98 6.43 -2.19
C TRP A 163 -15.20 5.25 -1.65
N LEU A 164 -15.92 4.14 -1.43
CA LEU A 164 -15.34 2.84 -1.21
C LEU A 164 -15.42 2.03 -2.51
N ARG A 165 -14.29 1.44 -2.90
CA ARG A 165 -14.14 0.62 -4.10
C ARG A 165 -13.48 -0.69 -3.75
N VAL A 166 -13.75 -1.72 -4.54
CA VAL A 166 -12.98 -2.97 -4.52
C VAL A 166 -12.09 -3.03 -5.75
N LEU A 167 -10.81 -3.29 -5.54
CA LEU A 167 -9.85 -3.67 -6.56
C LEU A 167 -9.74 -5.19 -6.57
N VAL A 168 -10.02 -5.79 -7.72
CA VAL A 168 -9.92 -7.23 -7.97
C VAL A 168 -8.77 -7.48 -8.92
N LEU A 169 -7.85 -8.32 -8.51
CA LEU A 169 -6.67 -8.74 -9.26
C LEU A 169 -6.89 -10.19 -9.72
N THR A 170 -6.73 -10.43 -11.01
CA THR A 170 -6.70 -11.80 -11.55
C THR A 170 -5.25 -12.19 -11.75
N VAL A 171 -4.83 -13.25 -11.06
CA VAL A 171 -3.47 -13.77 -11.09
C VAL A 171 -3.49 -15.16 -11.73
N GLY A 172 -2.53 -15.46 -12.59
CA GLY A 172 -2.38 -16.76 -13.22
C GLY A 172 -1.72 -17.78 -12.30
N ASP A 173 -1.72 -19.05 -12.72
CA ASP A 173 -1.18 -20.17 -11.92
C ASP A 173 0.32 -20.01 -11.58
N ARG A 174 1.07 -19.21 -12.34
CA ARG A 174 2.50 -18.95 -12.08
C ARG A 174 2.72 -17.64 -11.31
N GLY A 175 1.67 -17.02 -10.79
CA GLY A 175 1.76 -15.75 -10.06
C GLY A 175 1.82 -14.51 -10.96
N GLU A 176 1.57 -14.65 -12.27
CA GLU A 176 1.57 -13.52 -13.19
C GLU A 176 0.29 -12.69 -13.09
N MET A 177 0.41 -11.36 -13.11
CA MET A 177 -0.74 -10.46 -13.17
C MET A 177 -1.43 -10.59 -14.53
N LEU A 178 -2.65 -11.14 -14.57
CA LEU A 178 -3.44 -11.27 -15.79
C LEU A 178 -4.27 -10.01 -16.05
N SER A 179 -5.04 -9.56 -15.06
CA SER A 179 -5.90 -8.38 -15.18
C SER A 179 -6.15 -7.70 -13.83
N MET A 180 -6.57 -6.44 -13.90
CA MET A 180 -6.99 -5.64 -12.74
C MET A 180 -8.34 -5.02 -13.06
N ARG A 181 -9.25 -4.98 -12.08
CA ARG A 181 -10.58 -4.37 -12.22
C ARG A 181 -10.95 -3.62 -10.95
N VAL A 182 -11.52 -2.43 -11.10
CA VAL A 182 -12.02 -1.64 -9.97
C VAL A 182 -13.53 -1.50 -10.09
N GLU A 183 -14.24 -1.76 -8.99
CA GLU A 183 -15.68 -1.59 -8.90
C GLU A 183 -16.03 -0.67 -7.73
N LYS A 184 -17.03 0.19 -7.92
CA LYS A 184 -17.54 1.08 -6.86
C LYS A 184 -18.51 0.29 -6.00
N LEU A 185 -18.26 0.28 -4.70
CA LEU A 185 -19.14 -0.37 -3.72
C LEU A 185 -20.19 0.61 -3.19
N GLY A 186 -19.81 1.86 -2.93
CA GLY A 186 -20.74 2.86 -2.43
C GLY A 186 -20.02 4.05 -1.81
N ARG A 187 -20.78 4.96 -1.20
CA ARG A 187 -20.25 6.11 -0.46
C ARG A 187 -20.32 5.87 1.05
N THR A 188 -19.27 6.28 1.74
CA THR A 188 -19.06 6.11 3.17
C THR A 188 -18.58 7.44 3.79
N THR A 189 -18.18 7.40 5.06
CA THR A 189 -17.35 8.44 5.69
C THR A 189 -15.99 8.59 4.97
N LEU A 190 -15.19 9.59 5.34
CA LEU A 190 -13.85 9.81 4.76
C LEU A 190 -12.85 8.80 5.37
N PRO A 191 -12.44 7.74 4.65
CA PRO A 191 -11.63 6.69 5.24
C PRO A 191 -10.19 7.16 5.47
N SER A 192 -9.70 6.99 6.70
CA SER A 192 -8.28 7.07 7.03
C SER A 192 -7.65 5.70 7.27
N ALA A 193 -8.45 4.68 7.60
CA ALA A 193 -8.04 3.29 7.70
C ALA A 193 -9.19 2.36 7.29
N ILE A 194 -8.86 1.25 6.62
CA ILE A 194 -9.83 0.22 6.23
C ILE A 194 -9.29 -1.13 6.69
N VAL A 195 -10.08 -1.86 7.49
CA VAL A 195 -9.74 -3.19 7.97
C VAL A 195 -10.88 -4.13 7.66
N TYR A 196 -10.63 -5.13 6.81
CA TYR A 196 -11.54 -6.26 6.65
C TYR A 196 -11.44 -7.15 7.89
N LEU A 197 -12.58 -7.50 8.49
CA LEU A 197 -12.62 -8.28 9.72
C LEU A 197 -12.83 -9.77 9.39
N ASP A 198 -14.02 -10.10 8.93
CA ASP A 198 -14.44 -11.40 8.37
C ASP A 198 -15.92 -11.27 7.94
N ASP A 199 -16.50 -12.30 7.32
CA ASP A 199 -17.94 -12.40 7.03
C ASP A 199 -18.50 -11.14 6.37
N ALA A 200 -17.79 -10.68 5.32
CA ALA A 200 -18.11 -9.47 4.57
C ALA A 200 -18.18 -8.19 5.43
N THR A 201 -17.64 -8.21 6.65
CA THR A 201 -17.69 -7.09 7.58
C THR A 201 -16.38 -6.33 7.57
N ILE A 202 -16.46 -5.00 7.51
CA ILE A 202 -15.32 -4.11 7.47
C ILE A 202 -15.44 -3.03 8.54
N PHE A 203 -14.32 -2.72 9.17
CA PHE A 203 -14.19 -1.53 9.99
C PHE A 203 -13.54 -0.42 9.16
N LEU A 204 -14.18 0.74 9.13
CA LEU A 204 -13.73 1.91 8.41
C LEU A 204 -13.47 3.02 9.43
N GLY A 205 -12.19 3.27 9.71
CA GLY A 205 -11.75 4.35 10.57
C GLY A 205 -11.74 5.67 9.83
N SER A 206 -12.21 6.74 10.47
CA SER A 206 -12.17 8.09 9.92
C SER A 206 -11.56 9.08 10.90
N CYS A 207 -10.66 9.93 10.40
CA CYS A 207 -10.12 11.07 11.16
C CYS A 207 -10.93 12.36 10.98
N PHE A 208 -11.87 12.39 10.03
CA PHE A 208 -12.61 13.59 9.63
C PHE A 208 -14.14 13.42 9.75
N GLY A 209 -14.58 12.34 10.39
CA GLY A 209 -15.96 12.02 10.67
C GLY A 209 -16.04 10.76 11.53
N ASP A 210 -17.26 10.28 11.75
CA ASP A 210 -17.49 9.06 12.53
C ASP A 210 -16.85 7.85 11.86
N SER A 211 -16.36 6.92 12.68
CA SER A 211 -15.91 5.62 12.22
C SER A 211 -17.10 4.68 12.08
N LEU A 212 -17.04 3.76 11.12
CA LEU A 212 -18.18 2.92 10.74
C LEU A 212 -17.80 1.44 10.78
N LEU A 213 -18.75 0.61 11.20
CA LEU A 213 -18.75 -0.82 10.92
C LEU A 213 -19.75 -1.06 9.79
N LEU A 214 -19.29 -1.64 8.69
CA LEU A 214 -20.09 -1.84 7.48
C LEU A 214 -20.11 -3.33 7.10
N ARG A 215 -21.18 -3.76 6.43
CA ARG A 215 -21.27 -5.04 5.74
C ARG A 215 -21.25 -4.84 4.24
N LEU A 216 -20.48 -5.65 3.52
CA LEU A 216 -20.46 -5.74 2.06
C LEU A 216 -21.55 -6.72 1.62
N ASN A 217 -22.38 -6.31 0.67
CA ASN A 217 -23.45 -7.13 0.10
C ASN A 217 -23.00 -7.68 -1.26
N THR A 218 -23.51 -8.85 -1.62
CA THR A 218 -23.28 -9.44 -2.95
C THR A 218 -24.10 -8.74 -4.03
N GLU A 219 -25.31 -8.32 -3.68
CA GLU A 219 -26.21 -7.59 -4.56
C GLU A 219 -26.29 -6.12 -4.10
N PRO A 220 -26.38 -5.17 -5.04
CA PRO A 220 -26.57 -3.78 -4.68
C PRO A 220 -27.98 -3.57 -4.12
N ASP A 221 -28.10 -2.64 -3.18
CA ASP A 221 -29.39 -2.12 -2.75
C ASP A 221 -30.18 -1.52 -3.95
N GLU A 222 -31.46 -1.86 -4.08
CA GLU A 222 -32.26 -1.53 -5.26
C GLU A 222 -32.48 -0.01 -5.45
N GLU A 223 -32.54 0.76 -4.36
CA GLU A 223 -32.80 2.20 -4.40
C GLU A 223 -31.52 3.00 -4.61
N THR A 224 -30.46 2.63 -3.89
CA THR A 224 -29.20 3.40 -3.86
C THR A 224 -28.14 2.86 -4.82
N GLY A 225 -28.26 1.62 -5.28
CA GLY A 225 -27.23 0.92 -6.05
C GLY A 225 -25.98 0.56 -5.22
N SER A 226 -26.07 0.66 -3.89
CA SER A 226 -24.94 0.53 -2.97
C SER A 226 -24.76 -0.91 -2.51
N TYR A 227 -23.52 -1.40 -2.53
CA TYR A 227 -23.12 -2.73 -2.04
C TYR A 227 -22.72 -2.70 -0.56
N ILE A 228 -23.07 -1.65 0.17
CA ILE A 228 -22.65 -1.46 1.56
C ILE A 228 -23.85 -1.14 2.46
N THR A 229 -23.86 -1.77 3.63
CA THR A 229 -24.84 -1.53 4.69
C THR A 229 -24.13 -1.10 5.96
N GLU A 230 -24.57 -0.01 6.57
CA GLU A 230 -24.06 0.44 7.87
C GLU A 230 -24.62 -0.46 8.99
N LEU A 231 -23.73 -1.04 9.79
CA LEU A 231 -24.07 -1.86 10.95
C LEU A 231 -23.98 -1.07 12.24
N GLU A 232 -22.92 -0.26 12.38
CA GLU A 232 -22.66 0.55 13.57
C GLU A 232 -21.88 1.82 13.21
N ARG A 233 -22.09 2.85 14.01
CA ARG A 233 -21.40 4.14 13.93
C ARG A 233 -20.75 4.49 15.27
N ARG A 234 -19.54 5.02 15.21
CA ARG A 234 -18.74 5.46 16.35
C ARG A 234 -18.41 6.93 16.18
N ASP A 235 -19.02 7.74 17.03
CA ASP A 235 -18.90 9.20 16.99
C ASP A 235 -17.45 9.68 17.09
N ASN A 236 -17.11 10.67 16.28
CA ASN A 236 -15.82 11.38 16.32
C ASN A 236 -16.08 12.88 16.48
N LEU A 237 -15.84 13.40 17.70
CA LEU A 237 -16.19 14.77 18.14
C LEU A 237 -15.14 15.82 17.73
#